data_AF-A0A845QMV4-F1
#
_entry.id   AF-A0A845QMV4-F1
#
_cell.length_a   1.000
_cell.length_b   1.000
_cell.length_c   1.000
_cell.angle_alpha   90.00
_cell.angle_beta   90.00
_cell.angle_gamma   90.00
#
_symmetry.space_group_name_H-M   'P 1'
#
loop_
_entity.id
_entity.type
_entity.pdbx_description
1 polymer ?
#
loop_
_entity_poly.entity_id
_entity_poly.type
_entity_poly.pdbx_seq_one_letter_code
_entity_poly.pdbx_strand_id
1 'polypeptide(L)'
;MGGLINKLNQIMQIDNTKYDGILIVNKNGIVEYSTWFGRMSNSVIPEWERSIIGEHLTDFYEELSEETSTVLQTLKTGKMSIDEPQVLTWKH
;
A
#
# COMPACT_ATOMS: atom_id res chain seq x y z
N MET A 1 9.96 0.67 -15.82
CA MET A 1 9.11 -0.04 -14.83
C MET A 1 9.61 -1.45 -14.45
N GLY A 2 10.10 -2.29 -15.37
CA GLY A 2 10.48 -3.68 -15.03
C GLY A 2 11.56 -3.87 -13.96
N GLY A 3 12.51 -2.95 -13.81
CA GLY A 3 13.58 -3.06 -12.80
C GLY A 3 13.10 -2.90 -11.35
N LEU A 4 12.10 -2.03 -11.11
CA LEU A 4 11.51 -1.82 -9.79
C LEU A 4 10.71 -3.06 -9.35
N ILE A 5 9.89 -3.58 -10.26
CA ILE A 5 9.08 -4.79 -10.03
C ILE A 5 9.98 -5.99 -9.68
N ASN A 6 11.09 -6.17 -10.41
CA ASN A 6 12.04 -7.24 -10.10
C ASN A 6 12.71 -7.07 -8.72
N LYS A 7 13.03 -5.84 -8.32
CA LYS A 7 13.62 -5.54 -7.02
C LYS A 7 12.62 -5.79 -5.88
N LEU A 8 11.36 -5.38 -6.06
CA LEU A 8 10.28 -5.66 -5.12
C LEU A 8 10.08 -7.17 -4.97
N ASN A 9 9.99 -7.89 -6.10
CA ASN A 9 9.87 -9.35 -6.09
C ASN A 9 11.04 -10.04 -5.35
N GLN A 10 12.27 -9.52 -5.46
CA GLN A 10 13.42 -10.04 -4.70
C GLN A 10 13.29 -9.77 -3.19
N ILE A 11 12.96 -8.54 -2.79
CA ILE A 11 12.74 -8.19 -1.37
C ILE A 11 11.61 -9.05 -0.78
N MET A 12 10.55 -9.27 -1.55
CA MET A 12 9.38 -10.05 -1.15
C MET A 12 9.64 -11.56 -1.09
N GLN A 13 10.51 -12.12 -1.94
CA GLN A 13 10.90 -13.54 -1.86
C GLN A 13 11.74 -13.84 -0.61
N ILE A 14 12.38 -12.82 -0.02
CA ILE A 14 13.20 -12.98 1.19
C ILE A 14 12.31 -13.18 2.42
N ASP A 15 11.08 -12.61 2.47
CA ASP A 15 10.22 -12.69 3.65
C ASP A 15 8.72 -12.51 3.37
N ASN A 16 8.15 -13.39 2.55
CA ASN A 16 6.72 -13.36 2.21
C ASN A 16 5.77 -13.72 3.38
N THR A 17 6.32 -14.01 4.56
CA THR A 17 5.56 -14.28 5.79
C THR A 17 5.31 -13.04 6.64
N LYS A 18 6.01 -11.93 6.37
CA LYS A 18 5.93 -10.70 7.18
C LYS A 18 5.15 -9.56 6.55
N TYR A 19 4.76 -9.68 5.29
CA TYR A 19 4.10 -8.60 4.55
C TYR A 19 2.83 -9.11 3.89
N ASP A 20 1.71 -8.41 4.14
CA ASP A 20 0.40 -8.74 3.58
C ASP A 20 0.18 -8.13 2.18
N GLY A 21 0.95 -7.11 1.80
CA GLY A 21 0.85 -6.46 0.49
C GLY A 21 1.80 -5.30 0.32
N ILE A 22 1.85 -4.79 -0.92
CA ILE A 22 2.61 -3.59 -1.31
C ILE A 22 1.71 -2.71 -2.16
N LEU A 23 1.72 -1.42 -1.84
CA LEU A 23 1.09 -0.35 -2.61
C LEU A 23 2.18 0.62 -3.07
N ILE A 24 2.10 1.10 -4.31
CA ILE A 24 2.93 2.20 -4.82
C ILE A 24 1.99 3.35 -5.15
N VAL A 25 2.33 4.53 -4.64
CA VAL A 25 1.52 5.73 -4.73
C VAL A 25 2.35 6.82 -5.39
N ASN A 26 1.73 7.60 -6.29
CA ASN A 26 2.41 8.75 -6.89
C ASN A 26 2.40 9.98 -5.96
N LYS A 27 3.06 11.04 -6.41
CA LYS A 27 3.21 12.29 -5.63
C LYS A 27 1.89 12.96 -5.23
N ASN A 28 0.78 12.61 -5.87
CA ASN A 28 -0.54 13.14 -5.58
C ASN A 28 -1.37 12.18 -4.71
N GLY A 29 -0.78 11.15 -4.12
CA GLY A 29 -1.52 10.20 -3.28
C GLY A 29 -2.36 9.17 -4.05
N ILE A 30 -2.23 9.11 -5.39
CA ILE A 30 -2.96 8.14 -6.23
C ILE A 30 -2.19 6.82 -6.33
N VAL A 31 -2.86 5.69 -6.11
CA VAL A 31 -2.23 4.37 -6.18
C VAL A 31 -2.00 3.95 -7.64
N GLU A 32 -0.75 3.64 -7.99
CA GLU A 32 -0.34 3.21 -9.34
C GLU A 32 -0.05 1.71 -9.42
N TYR A 33 0.16 1.06 -8.29
CA TYR A 33 0.40 -0.37 -8.21
C TYR A 33 -0.09 -0.92 -6.87
N SER A 34 -0.68 -2.10 -6.91
CA SER A 34 -1.17 -2.82 -5.74
C SER A 34 -0.93 -4.31 -5.94
N THR A 35 -0.44 -4.98 -4.90
CA THR A 35 -0.27 -6.43 -4.85
C THR A 35 -0.42 -6.90 -3.42
N TRP A 36 -1.03 -8.07 -3.23
CA TRP A 36 -1.31 -8.63 -1.92
C TRP A 36 -0.70 -10.03 -1.83
N PHE A 37 -0.18 -10.40 -0.65
CA PHE A 37 0.55 -11.64 -0.40
C PHE A 37 -0.08 -12.42 0.76
N GLY A 38 0.14 -13.74 0.82
CA GLY A 38 -0.25 -14.56 1.96
C GLY A 38 -1.76 -14.85 2.10
N ARG A 39 -2.21 -15.19 3.33
CA ARG A 39 -3.59 -15.65 3.66
C ARG A 39 -4.69 -14.61 3.39
N MET A 40 -4.35 -13.32 3.28
CA MET A 40 -5.29 -12.30 2.80
C MET A 40 -5.70 -12.48 1.34
N SER A 41 -4.90 -13.20 0.53
CA SER A 41 -5.20 -13.43 -0.88
C SER A 41 -6.47 -14.26 -1.13
N ASN A 42 -6.93 -15.07 -0.17
CA ASN A 42 -8.08 -15.95 -0.36
C ASN A 42 -9.18 -15.85 0.72
N SER A 43 -9.00 -15.08 1.80
CA SER A 43 -9.93 -15.15 2.95
C SER A 43 -10.39 -13.83 3.54
N VAL A 44 -9.92 -12.67 3.06
CA VAL A 44 -10.28 -11.37 3.68
C VAL A 44 -10.74 -10.32 2.67
N ILE A 45 -10.21 -10.29 1.44
CA ILE A 45 -10.59 -9.29 0.42
C ILE A 45 -10.77 -9.98 -0.94
N PRO A 46 -11.99 -10.02 -1.52
CA PRO A 46 -12.25 -10.57 -2.85
C PRO A 46 -11.43 -9.87 -3.94
N GLU A 47 -11.03 -10.62 -4.96
CA GLU A 47 -10.17 -10.16 -6.05
C GLU A 47 -10.73 -8.97 -6.86
N TRP A 48 -12.04 -8.77 -6.83
CA TRP A 48 -12.76 -7.66 -7.48
C TRP A 48 -12.90 -6.40 -6.59
N GLU A 49 -12.62 -6.47 -5.29
CA GLU A 49 -12.47 -5.30 -4.39
C GLU A 49 -11.03 -4.73 -4.41
N ARG A 50 -10.09 -5.39 -5.10
CA ARG A 50 -8.65 -5.10 -5.02
C ARG A 50 -8.13 -3.96 -5.88
N SER A 51 -8.95 -3.38 -6.76
CA SER A 51 -8.42 -2.35 -7.65
C SER A 51 -8.51 -0.95 -7.04
N ILE A 52 -7.77 -0.73 -5.96
CA ILE A 52 -7.41 0.61 -5.47
C ILE A 52 -6.57 1.39 -6.50
N ILE A 53 -6.03 0.72 -7.52
CA ILE A 53 -5.25 1.38 -8.57
C ILE A 53 -6.12 2.44 -9.26
N GLY A 54 -5.63 3.68 -9.25
CA GLY A 54 -6.33 4.85 -9.76
C GLY A 54 -7.09 5.66 -8.70
N GLU A 55 -7.28 5.13 -7.50
CA GLU A 55 -7.91 5.86 -6.38
C GLU A 55 -6.88 6.61 -5.54
N HIS A 56 -7.34 7.68 -4.88
CA HIS A 56 -6.55 8.34 -3.86
C HIS A 56 -6.51 7.49 -2.59
N LEU A 57 -5.36 7.45 -1.90
CA LEU A 57 -5.17 6.59 -0.73
C LEU A 57 -6.21 6.85 0.38
N THR A 58 -6.64 8.09 0.55
CA THR A 58 -7.65 8.49 1.54
C THR A 58 -9.09 8.17 1.12
N ASP A 59 -9.34 7.94 -0.17
CA ASP A 59 -10.66 7.54 -0.65
C ASP A 59 -10.93 6.07 -0.32
N PHE A 60 -9.87 5.25 -0.40
CA PHE A 60 -9.93 3.83 -0.06
C PHE A 60 -9.84 3.59 1.45
N TYR A 61 -8.92 4.28 2.14
CA TYR A 61 -8.76 4.20 3.60
C TYR A 61 -9.31 5.47 4.27
N GLU A 62 -10.56 5.42 4.71
CA GLU A 62 -11.33 6.60 5.15
C GLU A 62 -10.75 7.29 6.42
N GLU A 63 -9.98 6.57 7.23
CA GLU A 63 -9.32 7.13 8.43
C GLU A 63 -8.02 7.89 8.11
N LEU A 64 -7.59 7.86 6.84
CA LEU A 64 -6.39 8.54 6.41
C LEU A 64 -6.70 9.94 5.94
N SER A 65 -5.85 10.87 6.36
CA SER A 65 -5.79 12.22 5.87
C SER A 65 -4.35 12.58 5.52
N GLU A 66 -4.17 13.75 4.91
CA GLU A 66 -2.85 14.36 4.70
C GLU A 66 -2.01 14.44 5.98
N GLU A 67 -2.66 14.49 7.16
CA GLU A 67 -2.01 14.64 8.46
C GLU A 67 -1.74 13.31 9.16
N THR A 68 -2.60 12.31 8.95
CA THR A 68 -2.53 11.01 9.66
C THR A 68 -1.87 9.91 8.85
N SER A 69 -1.77 10.06 7.52
CA SER A 69 -1.15 9.07 6.66
C SER A 69 0.38 9.18 6.66
N THR A 70 1.07 8.13 7.13
CA THR A 70 2.54 8.02 7.04
C THR A 70 3.05 8.13 5.61
N VAL A 71 2.29 7.62 4.64
CA VAL A 71 2.61 7.72 3.20
C VAL A 71 2.55 9.18 2.74
N LEU A 72 1.48 9.92 3.05
CA LEU A 72 1.33 11.30 2.63
C LEU A 72 2.33 12.22 3.34
N GLN A 73 2.64 11.96 4.62
CA GLN A 73 3.72 12.64 5.34
C GLN A 73 5.09 12.37 4.71
N THR A 74 5.34 11.14 4.27
CA THR A 74 6.57 10.79 3.53
C THR A 74 6.65 11.56 2.20
N LEU A 75 5.56 11.62 1.44
CA LEU A 75 5.49 12.38 0.18
C LEU A 75 5.72 13.88 0.41
N LYS A 76 5.13 14.44 1.47
CA LYS A 76 5.21 15.87 1.81
C LYS A 76 6.60 16.28 2.30
N THR A 77 7.24 15.44 3.12
CA THR A 77 8.50 15.79 3.81
C THR A 77 9.74 15.23 3.14
N GLY A 78 9.60 14.22 2.28
CA GLY A 78 10.71 13.45 1.71
C GLY A 78 11.44 12.57 2.74
N LYS A 79 10.94 12.47 3.98
CA LYS A 79 11.51 11.62 5.03
C LYS A 79 10.76 10.30 5.08
N MET A 80 11.50 9.20 5.11
CA MET A 80 10.93 7.85 5.19
C MET A 80 10.31 7.59 6.57
N SER A 81 9.06 7.14 6.61
CA SER A 81 8.45 6.53 7.79
C SER A 81 8.82 5.04 7.87
N ILE A 82 9.36 4.58 9.00
CA ILE A 82 9.76 3.19 9.25
C ILE A 82 9.25 2.78 10.64
N ASP A 83 8.64 1.60 10.74
CA ASP A 83 8.11 1.03 11.99
C ASP A 83 7.08 1.92 12.71
N GLU A 84 6.40 2.80 11.96
CA GLU A 84 5.33 3.65 12.47
C GLU A 84 3.98 2.93 12.31
N PRO A 85 3.32 2.51 13.41
CA PRO A 85 2.04 1.80 13.32
C PRO A 85 0.93 2.75 12.87
N GLN A 86 0.06 2.25 11.99
CA GLN A 86 -1.10 2.98 11.48
C GLN A 86 -2.30 2.05 11.46
N VAL A 87 -3.44 2.53 11.96
CA VAL A 87 -4.70 1.79 11.93
C VAL A 87 -5.37 2.07 10.59
N LEU A 88 -5.73 1.01 9.86
CA LEU A 88 -6.38 1.11 8.56
C LEU A 88 -7.76 0.47 8.64
N THR A 89 -8.78 1.24 8.26
CA THR A 89 -10.11 0.74 7.89
C THR A 89 -10.34 1.12 6.44
N TRP A 90 -10.99 0.24 5.69
CA TRP A 90 -11.30 0.47 4.28
C TRP A 90 -12.81 0.49 4.08
N LYS A 91 -13.23 1.14 2.99
CA LYS A 91 -14.63 1.21 2.60
C LYS A 91 -15.13 -0.17 2.14
N HIS A 92 -16.31 -0.58 2.62
CA HIS A 92 -17.03 -1.77 2.15
C HIS A 92 -17.60 -1.56 0.75
#